data_AF-A0AAD9J2W9-F1
#
_entry.id   AF-A0AAD9J2W9-F1
#
_cell.length_a   1.000
_cell.length_b   1.000
_cell.length_c   1.000
_cell.angle_alpha   90.00
_cell.angle_beta   90.00
_cell.angle_gamma   90.00
#
_symmetry.space_group_name_H-M   'P 1'
#
loop_
_entity.id
_entity.type
_entity.pdbx_description
1 polymer ?
#
loop_
_entity_poly.entity_id
_entity_poly.type
_entity_poly.pdbx_seq_one_letter_code
_entity_poly.pdbx_strand_id
1 'polypeptide(L)'
;MLDKQSYNEARRKCSLSGGRLAVIRDPDINHFLGQITDPEQSPELYIGLTDQITEGSFIWDDGTPLGAFSNWADNGKGGYHSPTRDCVLYDVITGSWLTHNCNDRKPYVCENGDFVSGN
;
A
#
# COMPACT_ATOMS: atom_id res chain seq x y z
N MET A 1 -13.08 -5.91 11.79
CA MET A 1 -13.08 -6.11 10.32
C MET A 1 -12.91 -4.73 9.67
N LEU A 2 -11.76 -4.48 9.04
CA LEU A 2 -11.53 -3.24 8.30
C LEU A 2 -12.49 -3.15 7.10
N ASP A 3 -12.98 -1.96 6.79
CA ASP A 3 -13.81 -1.71 5.60
C ASP A 3 -13.00 -2.06 4.34
N LYS A 4 -13.66 -2.68 3.36
CA LYS A 4 -13.03 -3.14 2.13
C LYS A 4 -13.42 -2.24 0.97
N GLN A 5 -12.42 -1.70 0.28
CA GLN A 5 -12.62 -0.80 -0.85
C GLN A 5 -11.71 -1.15 -2.00
N SER A 6 -12.06 -0.70 -3.21
CA SER A 6 -11.11 -0.69 -4.32
C SER A 6 -9.98 0.28 -4.00
N TYR A 7 -8.82 0.12 -4.66
CA TYR A 7 -7.65 0.95 -4.40
C TYR A 7 -7.97 2.45 -4.49
N ASN A 8 -8.62 2.87 -5.58
CA ASN A 8 -8.96 4.27 -5.80
C ASN A 8 -9.94 4.81 -4.75
N GLU A 9 -10.87 3.99 -4.27
CA GLU A 9 -11.80 4.39 -3.22
C GLU A 9 -11.13 4.45 -1.85
N ALA A 10 -10.24 3.49 -1.54
CA ALA A 10 -9.41 3.51 -0.34
C ALA A 10 -8.54 4.78 -0.28
N ARG A 11 -7.84 5.08 -1.38
CA ARG A 11 -7.07 6.32 -1.58
C ARG A 11 -7.91 7.57 -1.32
N ARG A 12 -9.10 7.63 -1.93
CA ARG A 12 -10.04 8.75 -1.75
C ARG A 12 -10.47 8.89 -0.29
N LYS A 13 -10.76 7.80 0.41
CA LYS A 13 -11.16 7.82 1.82
C LYS A 13 -10.04 8.29 2.75
N CYS A 14 -8.81 7.84 2.52
CA CYS A 14 -7.66 8.35 3.27
C CYS A 14 -7.47 9.85 3.05
N SER A 15 -7.55 10.31 1.80
CA SER A 15 -7.47 11.73 1.44
C SER A 15 -8.57 12.57 2.09
N LEU A 16 -9.82 12.08 2.12
CA LEU A 16 -10.93 12.75 2.80
C LEU A 16 -10.74 12.88 4.31
N SER A 17 -9.90 12.03 4.90
CA SER A 17 -9.56 12.06 6.32
C SER A 17 -8.32 12.92 6.60
N GLY A 18 -7.79 13.63 5.60
CA GLY A 18 -6.59 14.45 5.70
C GLY A 18 -5.27 13.67 5.61
N GLY A 19 -5.34 12.38 5.27
CA GLY A 19 -4.19 11.50 5.10
C GLY A 19 -4.02 11.02 3.67
N ARG A 20 -3.36 9.88 3.51
CA ARG A 20 -3.14 9.18 2.24
C ARG A 20 -2.95 7.69 2.50
N LEU A 21 -2.91 6.84 1.47
CA LEU A 21 -2.56 5.44 1.69
C LEU A 21 -1.12 5.33 2.22
N ALA A 22 -0.87 4.37 3.11
CA ALA A 22 0.43 4.29 3.80
C ALA A 22 1.62 4.16 2.84
N VAL A 23 2.68 4.87 3.15
CA VAL A 23 3.92 4.92 2.38
C VAL A 23 5.02 4.24 3.19
N ILE A 24 5.62 3.18 2.62
CA ILE A 24 6.64 2.40 3.31
C ILE A 24 8.01 2.79 2.77
N ARG A 25 8.80 3.49 3.59
CA ARG A 25 10.12 4.02 3.19
C ARG A 25 11.29 3.13 3.54
N ASP A 26 11.13 2.33 4.56
CA ASP A 26 12.21 1.57 5.18
C ASP A 26 11.66 0.31 5.87
N PRO A 27 12.54 -0.61 6.27
CA PRO A 27 12.15 -1.83 6.98
C PRO A 27 11.41 -1.57 8.30
N ASP A 28 11.67 -0.46 8.98
CA ASP A 28 11.07 -0.15 10.28
C ASP A 28 9.58 0.16 10.13
N ILE A 29 9.22 0.99 9.15
CA ILE A 29 7.82 1.27 8.79
C ILE A 29 7.13 0.00 8.30
N ASN A 30 7.82 -0.82 7.49
CA ASN A 30 7.28 -2.08 6.99
C ASN A 30 6.92 -3.02 8.15
N HIS A 31 7.83 -3.17 9.11
CA HIS A 31 7.62 -3.99 10.29
C HIS A 31 6.51 -3.42 11.20
N PHE A 32 6.51 -2.11 11.43
CA PHE A 32 5.49 -1.44 12.23
C PHE A 32 4.07 -1.69 11.69
N LEU A 33 3.90 -1.67 10.37
CA LEU A 33 2.61 -1.95 9.74
C LEU A 33 2.07 -3.35 10.08
N GLY A 34 2.94 -4.35 10.14
CA GLY A 34 2.59 -5.70 10.58
C GLY A 34 2.20 -5.77 12.06
N GLN A 35 2.80 -4.93 12.92
CA GLN A 35 2.50 -4.93 14.35
C GLN A 35 1.15 -4.28 14.68
N ILE A 36 0.71 -3.30 13.89
CA ILE A 36 -0.57 -2.60 14.11
C ILE A 36 -1.75 -3.26 13.41
N THR A 37 -1.51 -4.30 12.61
CA THR A 37 -2.54 -4.99 11.85
C THR A 37 -2.74 -6.40 12.36
N ASP A 38 -4.00 -6.77 12.61
CA ASP A 38 -4.37 -8.14 12.96
C ASP A 38 -4.50 -9.02 11.69
N PRO A 39 -3.60 -10.00 11.48
CA PRO A 39 -3.63 -10.86 10.30
C PRO A 39 -4.87 -11.75 10.23
N GLU A 40 -5.53 -12.07 11.35
CA GLU A 40 -6.77 -12.87 11.33
C GLU A 40 -7.94 -12.08 10.75
N GLN A 41 -7.95 -10.76 10.96
CA GLN A 41 -9.00 -9.88 10.45
C GLN A 41 -8.68 -9.30 9.07
N SER A 42 -7.41 -9.08 8.76
CA SER A 42 -6.95 -8.39 7.56
C SER A 42 -5.60 -8.93 7.13
N PRO A 43 -5.55 -10.13 6.51
CA PRO A 43 -4.30 -10.78 6.13
C PRO A 43 -3.54 -10.03 5.03
N GLU A 44 -4.26 -9.26 4.22
CA GLU A 44 -3.71 -8.43 3.16
C GLU A 44 -4.42 -7.07 3.14
N LEU A 45 -3.68 -6.01 2.85
CA LEU A 45 -4.21 -4.65 2.82
C LEU A 45 -3.54 -3.79 1.75
N TYR A 46 -4.29 -2.86 1.17
CA TYR A 46 -3.75 -1.86 0.26
C TYR A 46 -2.79 -0.91 0.99
N ILE A 47 -1.63 -0.72 0.37
CA ILE A 47 -0.66 0.34 0.68
C ILE A 47 -0.62 1.33 -0.48
N GLY A 48 0.00 2.50 -0.29
CA GLY A 48 -0.04 3.59 -1.26
C GLY A 48 0.84 3.43 -2.49
N LEU A 49 1.30 2.21 -2.81
CA LEU A 49 2.19 1.96 -3.96
C LEU A 49 1.38 1.53 -5.18
N THR A 50 1.63 2.16 -6.31
CA THR A 50 0.94 1.87 -7.58
C THR A 50 1.76 2.24 -8.80
N ASP A 51 1.56 1.55 -9.92
CA ASP A 51 2.09 1.90 -11.24
C ASP A 51 0.99 2.16 -12.28
N GLN A 52 -0.24 2.48 -11.85
CA GLN A 52 -1.41 2.78 -12.70
C GLN A 52 -1.17 3.85 -13.78
N ILE A 53 -0.19 4.74 -13.58
CA ILE A 53 0.13 5.83 -14.51
C ILE A 53 1.10 5.34 -15.59
N THR A 54 2.07 4.50 -15.23
CA THR A 54 3.13 4.05 -16.13
C THR A 54 3.59 2.67 -15.66
N GLU A 55 3.20 1.64 -16.41
CA GLU A 55 3.54 0.24 -16.13
C GLU A 55 5.03 0.09 -15.80
N GLY A 56 5.31 -0.55 -14.68
CA GLY A 56 6.68 -0.80 -14.20
C GLY A 56 7.35 0.37 -13.50
N SER A 57 6.70 1.53 -13.43
CA SER A 57 7.15 2.71 -12.68
C SER A 57 6.26 2.95 -11.47
N PHE A 58 6.57 2.27 -10.36
CA PHE A 58 5.82 2.41 -9.11
C PHE A 58 6.05 3.77 -8.44
N ILE A 59 4.94 4.42 -8.11
CA ILE A 59 4.85 5.70 -7.43
C ILE A 59 4.04 5.52 -6.15
N TRP A 60 4.54 6.10 -5.06
CA TRP A 60 3.83 6.18 -3.79
C TRP A 60 2.72 7.23 -3.87
N ASP A 61 1.71 7.12 -3.01
CA ASP A 61 0.56 8.03 -2.98
C ASP A 61 0.94 9.49 -2.67
N ASP A 62 2.18 9.71 -2.22
CA ASP A 62 2.78 11.02 -2.04
C ASP A 62 3.52 11.60 -3.25
N GLY A 63 3.45 10.89 -4.38
CA GLY A 63 4.04 11.30 -5.65
C GLY A 63 5.53 10.96 -5.79
N THR A 64 6.16 10.40 -4.77
CA THR A 64 7.56 9.97 -4.89
C THR A 64 7.70 8.61 -5.56
N PRO A 65 8.78 8.35 -6.31
CA PRO A 65 9.02 7.03 -6.87
C PRO A 65 9.40 6.00 -5.80
N LEU A 66 9.25 4.72 -6.14
CA LEU A 66 9.82 3.63 -5.33
C LEU A 66 11.34 3.84 -5.16
N GLY A 67 11.78 3.81 -3.91
CA GLY A 67 13.19 3.99 -3.55
C GLY A 67 14.00 2.70 -3.62
N ALA A 68 15.15 2.69 -2.95
CA ALA A 68 16.01 1.49 -2.87
C ALA A 68 15.40 0.37 -2.03
N PHE A 69 14.58 0.72 -1.03
CA PHE A 69 13.89 -0.27 -0.22
C PHE A 69 12.63 -0.76 -0.94
N SER A 70 12.51 -2.08 -1.04
CA SER A 70 11.28 -2.75 -1.44
C SER A 70 11.22 -4.11 -0.76
N ASN A 71 10.01 -4.56 -0.44
CA ASN A 71 9.80 -5.86 0.20
C ASN A 71 8.90 -6.77 -0.63
N TRP A 72 9.14 -6.84 -1.94
CA TRP A 72 8.36 -7.68 -2.85
C TRP A 72 8.43 -9.17 -2.45
N ALA A 73 7.29 -9.86 -2.50
CA ALA A 73 7.24 -11.30 -2.24
C ALA A 73 8.04 -12.09 -3.31
N ASP A 74 8.85 -13.05 -2.87
CA ASP A 74 9.68 -13.91 -3.74
C ASP A 74 8.89 -15.09 -4.31
N ASN A 75 7.67 -14.85 -4.75
CA ASN A 75 6.69 -15.91 -4.99
C ASN A 75 6.60 -16.40 -6.45
N GLY A 76 7.53 -16.00 -7.34
CA GLY A 76 7.60 -16.51 -8.72
C GLY A 76 6.30 -16.35 -9.55
N LYS A 77 5.34 -15.51 -9.10
CA LYS A 77 3.97 -15.40 -9.63
C LYS A 77 3.55 -13.98 -10.04
N GLY A 78 4.48 -13.05 -10.17
CA GLY A 78 4.17 -11.68 -10.61
C GLY A 78 5.04 -10.63 -9.93
N GLY A 79 6.34 -10.91 -9.85
CA GLY A 79 7.31 -9.90 -9.45
C GLY A 79 7.20 -8.71 -10.39
N TYR A 80 6.92 -7.56 -9.80
CA TYR A 80 7.17 -6.22 -10.33
C TYR A 80 6.38 -5.77 -11.58
N HIS A 81 5.95 -6.61 -12.53
CA HIS A 81 5.31 -6.14 -13.76
C HIS A 81 4.16 -7.07 -14.17
N SER A 82 2.93 -6.62 -14.01
CA SER A 82 1.76 -7.29 -14.54
C SER A 82 0.90 -6.21 -15.17
N PRO A 83 0.65 -6.24 -16.49
CA PRO A 83 -0.01 -5.15 -17.24
C PRO A 83 -1.48 -4.91 -16.89
N THR A 84 -1.96 -5.59 -15.84
CA THR A 84 -3.35 -5.57 -15.37
C THR A 84 -3.45 -5.49 -13.84
N ARG A 85 -2.33 -5.38 -13.13
CA ARG A 85 -2.28 -5.42 -11.66
C ARG A 85 -1.40 -4.31 -11.14
N ASP A 86 -2.00 -3.14 -11.03
CA ASP A 86 -1.24 -1.92 -10.87
C ASP A 86 -1.21 -1.41 -9.41
N CYS A 87 -1.82 -2.15 -8.49
CA CYS A 87 -2.00 -1.75 -7.09
C CYS A 87 -1.36 -2.76 -6.16
N VAL A 88 -0.79 -2.30 -5.05
CA VAL A 88 0.03 -3.16 -4.20
C VAL A 88 -0.67 -3.48 -2.89
N LEU A 89 -0.66 -4.77 -2.54
CA LEU A 89 -1.03 -5.26 -1.23
C LEU A 89 0.21 -5.53 -0.38
N TYR A 90 0.07 -5.28 0.92
CA TYR A 90 0.96 -5.72 1.97
C TYR A 90 0.36 -6.98 2.62
N ASP A 91 1.12 -8.07 2.65
CA ASP A 91 0.80 -9.30 3.37
C ASP A 91 1.24 -9.15 4.84
N VAL A 92 0.30 -9.26 5.77
CA VAL A 92 0.54 -8.96 7.19
C VAL A 92 1.40 -9.99 7.88
N ILE A 93 1.35 -11.25 7.42
CA ILE A 93 2.08 -12.36 8.04
C ILE A 93 3.56 -12.31 7.67
N THR A 94 3.84 -12.05 6.39
CA THR A 94 5.20 -12.09 5.82
C THR A 94 5.84 -10.71 5.73
N GLY A 95 5.03 -9.65 5.84
CA GLY A 95 5.43 -8.27 5.57
C GLY A 95 5.71 -7.97 4.10
N SER A 96 5.50 -8.94 3.20
CA SER A 96 5.87 -8.85 1.80
C SER A 96 4.82 -8.14 0.96
N TRP A 97 5.22 -7.63 -0.19
CA TRP A 97 4.36 -6.87 -1.11
C TRP A 97 4.02 -7.68 -2.35
N LEU A 98 2.79 -7.54 -2.84
CA LEU A 98 2.35 -8.19 -4.08
C LEU A 98 1.48 -7.27 -4.93
N THR A 99 1.61 -7.38 -6.25
CA THR A 99 0.74 -6.67 -7.19
C THR A 99 -0.65 -7.32 -7.24
N HIS A 100 -1.67 -6.49 -7.37
CA HIS A 100 -3.06 -6.88 -7.31
C HIS A 100 -3.94 -6.01 -8.22
N ASN A 101 -5.12 -6.52 -8.56
CA ASN A 101 -6.09 -5.76 -9.33
C ASN A 101 -6.63 -4.61 -8.47
N CYS A 102 -6.55 -3.38 -8.98
CA CYS A 102 -6.99 -2.18 -8.28
C CYS A 102 -8.50 -2.14 -8.00
N ASN A 103 -9.31 -2.90 -8.75
CA ASN A 103 -10.76 -2.93 -8.59
C ASN A 103 -11.23 -3.91 -7.50
N ASP A 104 -10.35 -4.80 -7.05
CA ASP A 104 -10.69 -5.75 -5.99
C ASP A 104 -10.89 -5.02 -4.66
N ARG A 105 -11.84 -5.49 -3.85
CA ARG A 105 -12.14 -4.84 -2.58
C ARG A 105 -11.30 -5.45 -1.46
N LYS A 106 -10.34 -4.70 -0.95
CA LYS A 106 -9.43 -5.12 0.12
C LYS A 106 -9.46 -4.15 1.30
N PRO A 107 -9.09 -4.60 2.51
CA PRO A 107 -8.69 -3.71 3.60
C PRO A 107 -7.61 -2.73 3.14
N TYR A 108 -7.48 -1.60 3.83
CA TYR A 108 -6.50 -0.58 3.50
C TYR A 108 -6.02 0.11 4.77
N VAL A 109 -4.82 0.69 4.70
CA VAL A 109 -4.24 1.49 5.76
C VAL A 109 -4.01 2.92 5.27
N CYS A 110 -4.44 3.88 6.07
CA CYS A 110 -4.12 5.28 5.85
C CYS A 110 -2.96 5.69 6.75
N GLU A 111 -2.03 6.47 6.22
CA GLU A 111 -1.15 7.28 7.05
C GLU A 111 -1.74 8.70 7.13
N ASN A 112 -1.85 9.20 8.35
CA ASN A 112 -2.22 10.59 8.59
C ASN A 112 -0.94 11.36 8.85
N GLY A 113 -0.68 12.37 8.03
CA GLY A 113 0.37 13.33 8.33
C GLY A 113 -0.15 14.31 9.36
N ASP A 114 0.22 14.15 10.63
CA ASP A 114 0.30 15.31 11.52
C ASP A 114 1.46 16.20 11.03
N PHE A 115 1.27 16.87 9.88
CA PHE A 115 2.03 18.05 9.54
C PHE A 115 1.30 19.25 10.11
N VAL A 116 1.42 19.45 11.42
CA VAL A 116 1.26 20.78 11.99
C VAL A 116 2.49 21.58 11.57
N SER A 117 2.49 22.12 10.35
CA SER A 117 3.26 23.32 10.03
C SER A 117 2.48 24.52 10.58
N GLY A 118 2.42 24.62 11.91
CA GLY A 118 1.81 25.71 12.65
C GLY A 118 2.87 26.64 13.23
N ASN A 119 3.14 27.72 12.50
CA ASN A 119 3.84 28.97 12.86
C ASN A 119 5.30 28.90 13.33
#